data_AF-A0A3N4ZZE6-F1
#
_entry.id   AF-A0A3N4ZZE6-F1
#
_cell.length_a   1.000
_cell.length_b   1.000
_cell.length_c   1.000
_cell.angle_alpha   90.00
_cell.angle_beta   90.00
_cell.angle_gamma   90.00
#
_symmetry.space_group_name_H-M   'P 1'
#
loop_
_entity.id
_entity.type
_entity.pdbx_description
1 polymer ?
#
loop_
_entity_poly.entity_id
_entity_poly.type
_entity_poly.pdbx_seq_one_letter_code
_entity_poly.pdbx_strand_id
1 'polypeptide(L)'
;MRKTPHRSIAVRALAVAALAAVSLPAAPAAAAPSAAAACTPAQVVTNGGFESGTSPWTQSSTSVITSRSGQTAHGGTSYAWLDGTGGTHTDTLSQSVTIPSGCSTATISFWLHIDTTETTSSIAYDKLTAKIGGTTLATYSNLDKNTGYVKKTLDVSAFAGQTVTLAFTGTEDSSLQTSFVLDDIALDTSGSSTPPADSTRTPATPSYTVSLSSNTSGTVWTGHESATFTNASSTALSEVYLRLWDNYHGTCDAMPITVTNVSGGTAGSLSVGCTALQITLPTPLAQGQSATIGFDLGITVPSGADRFGHDGAFSFIGNALPVLAVKDGSGWHLDPYTNNGESFYSLAADFKVTLDHPSTLLVPATGTSTDTPGSSGRTVTTANASKVRDFAWAAGPFSKISGTSTAGTAINIYSVSGISSSDAQSMLSTAKSAVDAHAARFGAYPYGELDAVIDNNYWFGGMEYPGFVLDLVSTTALTHEIGHQWWYGIVGDDEYNNPWLDEAFTDYATDLALGKAGTSCWNSVSWASSAEKITNSMAYWDAHSSRYSTVVYGYGKCALHDLRRLIGDTAMTKLLKDYATSHWYGVSTTAEFKAAAQAATTTDLTSFWSTHRIDG
;
A
#
# COMPACT_ATOMS: atom_id res chain seq x y z
N MET A 1 63.18 23.34 -87.66
CA MET A 1 62.79 24.37 -86.68
C MET A 1 63.18 23.91 -85.28
N ARG A 2 63.71 24.84 -84.47
CA ARG A 2 64.40 24.59 -83.21
C ARG A 2 63.43 24.30 -82.05
N LYS A 3 63.87 23.35 -81.20
CA LYS A 3 63.52 22.99 -79.81
C LYS A 3 62.45 23.81 -79.07
N THR A 4 61.51 23.08 -78.46
CA THR A 4 61.07 23.28 -77.07
C THR A 4 60.56 21.95 -76.47
N PRO A 5 60.75 21.69 -75.15
CA PRO A 5 60.70 20.35 -74.58
C PRO A 5 59.38 20.00 -73.88
N HIS A 6 59.13 18.70 -73.77
CA HIS A 6 58.03 18.06 -73.04
C HIS A 6 58.00 18.43 -71.55
N ARG A 7 56.81 18.77 -71.05
CA ARG A 7 56.47 18.75 -69.61
C ARG A 7 55.39 17.70 -69.37
N SER A 8 55.68 16.85 -68.40
CA SER A 8 54.80 15.83 -67.81
C SER A 8 53.63 16.46 -67.06
N ILE A 9 52.45 15.85 -67.20
CA ILE A 9 51.25 16.16 -66.41
C ILE A 9 51.27 15.24 -65.18
N ALA A 10 51.52 15.83 -64.01
CA ALA A 10 51.35 15.18 -62.72
C ALA A 10 49.95 15.51 -62.17
N VAL A 11 49.29 14.47 -61.66
CA VAL A 11 48.00 14.52 -60.94
C VAL A 11 48.15 15.37 -59.68
N ARG A 12 47.28 16.38 -59.52
CA ARG A 12 47.25 17.24 -58.32
C ARG A 12 46.54 16.54 -57.17
N ALA A 13 47.26 16.37 -56.06
CA ALA A 13 46.68 16.09 -54.75
C ALA A 13 46.05 17.37 -54.17
N LEU A 14 44.84 17.25 -53.61
CA LEU A 14 44.22 18.29 -52.77
C LEU A 14 44.91 18.27 -51.39
N ALA A 15 45.53 19.38 -51.02
CA ALA A 15 45.98 19.62 -49.64
C ALA A 15 44.83 20.24 -48.84
N VAL A 16 44.40 19.55 -47.79
CA VAL A 16 43.49 20.08 -46.75
C VAL A 16 44.33 20.84 -45.74
N ALA A 17 44.02 22.12 -45.53
CA ALA A 17 44.63 22.92 -44.48
C ALA A 17 44.05 22.52 -43.11
N ALA A 18 44.91 22.11 -42.19
CA ALA A 18 44.57 21.86 -40.79
C ALA A 18 44.38 23.19 -40.06
N LEU A 19 43.19 23.44 -39.51
CA LEU A 19 43.00 24.44 -38.46
C LEU A 19 43.47 23.84 -37.12
N ALA A 20 44.50 24.46 -36.52
CA ALA A 20 44.88 24.20 -35.15
C ALA A 20 43.81 24.78 -34.20
N ALA A 21 43.11 23.91 -33.47
CA ALA A 21 42.23 24.30 -32.39
C ALA A 21 43.07 24.72 -31.17
N VAL A 22 42.93 25.99 -30.76
CA VAL A 22 43.44 26.50 -29.49
C VAL A 22 42.61 25.88 -28.37
N SER A 23 43.25 25.06 -27.53
CA SER A 23 42.66 24.52 -26.32
C SER A 23 42.56 25.61 -25.24
N LEU A 24 41.34 26.05 -24.96
CA LEU A 24 41.04 26.80 -23.74
C LEU A 24 40.97 25.83 -22.55
N PRO A 25 41.43 26.21 -21.34
CA PRO A 25 41.27 25.39 -20.16
C PRO A 25 39.78 25.25 -19.84
N ALA A 26 39.32 24.02 -19.65
CA ALA A 26 37.97 23.73 -19.23
C ALA A 26 37.70 24.40 -17.86
N ALA A 27 36.64 25.21 -17.81
CA ALA A 27 36.08 25.65 -16.54
C ALA A 27 35.64 24.41 -15.75
N PRO A 28 35.85 24.35 -14.42
CA PRO A 28 35.36 23.25 -13.62
C PRO A 28 33.84 23.17 -13.76
N ALA A 29 33.34 21.98 -14.10
CA ALA A 29 31.92 21.70 -14.16
C ALA A 29 31.27 22.15 -12.84
N ALA A 30 30.26 23.02 -12.94
CA ALA A 30 29.41 23.32 -11.80
C ALA A 30 28.85 21.99 -11.28
N ALA A 31 29.00 21.74 -9.98
CA ALA A 31 28.44 20.57 -9.33
C ALA A 31 26.96 20.43 -9.73
N ALA A 32 26.56 19.22 -10.13
CA ALA A 32 25.15 18.90 -10.33
C ALA A 32 24.35 19.31 -9.07
N PRO A 33 23.12 19.82 -9.22
CA PRO A 33 22.29 20.07 -8.05
C PRO A 33 22.19 18.74 -7.28
N SER A 34 22.49 18.79 -5.97
CA SER A 34 22.20 17.70 -5.05
C SER A 34 20.80 17.17 -5.35
N ALA A 35 20.66 15.87 -5.62
CA ALA A 35 19.35 15.24 -5.67
C ALA A 35 18.59 15.67 -4.40
N ALA A 36 17.36 16.13 -4.55
CA ALA A 36 16.50 16.39 -3.39
C ALA A 36 16.44 15.07 -2.59
N ALA A 37 16.71 15.13 -1.29
CA ALA A 37 16.57 13.96 -0.44
C ALA A 37 15.15 13.40 -0.63
N ALA A 38 15.01 12.11 -0.93
CA ALA A 38 13.70 11.47 -1.00
C ALA A 38 13.09 11.46 0.41
N CYS A 39 11.79 11.73 0.53
CA CYS A 39 11.11 11.53 1.81
C CYS A 39 11.21 10.06 2.21
N THR A 40 11.42 9.82 3.49
CA THR A 40 11.12 8.52 4.10
C THR A 40 9.76 8.67 4.79
N PRO A 41 8.67 8.06 4.28
CA PRO A 41 7.41 8.08 5.00
C PRO A 41 7.58 7.45 6.38
N ALA A 42 7.08 8.12 7.41
CA ALA A 42 7.28 7.72 8.80
C ALA A 42 6.24 8.39 9.70
N GLN A 43 5.86 7.70 10.77
CA GLN A 43 5.32 8.36 11.95
C GLN A 43 6.54 8.74 12.82
N VAL A 44 6.68 10.02 13.19
CA VAL A 44 7.89 10.53 13.88
C VAL A 44 7.67 10.95 15.34
N VAL A 45 6.46 10.81 15.88
CA VAL A 45 6.14 11.05 17.29
C VAL A 45 6.23 9.74 18.05
N THR A 46 7.22 9.64 18.94
CA THR A 46 7.35 8.45 19.78
C THR A 46 6.50 8.57 21.04
N ASN A 47 5.97 7.45 21.54
CA ASN A 47 5.10 7.39 22.72
C ASN A 47 3.90 8.36 22.64
N GLY A 48 3.22 8.40 21.50
CA GLY A 48 2.10 9.30 21.22
C GLY A 48 0.84 9.05 22.06
N GLY A 49 0.57 7.79 22.41
CA GLY A 49 -0.51 7.39 23.33
C GLY A 49 -0.05 7.24 24.79
N PHE A 50 1.15 7.72 25.13
CA PHE A 50 1.65 7.81 26.52
C PHE A 50 1.78 6.50 27.33
N GLU A 51 1.55 5.33 26.74
CA GLU A 51 1.63 4.02 27.41
C GLU A 51 3.04 3.62 27.84
N SER A 52 4.09 4.30 27.34
CA SER A 52 5.49 4.07 27.74
C SER A 52 5.98 5.05 28.82
N GLY A 53 5.06 5.62 29.60
CA GLY A 53 5.36 6.61 30.63
C GLY A 53 5.68 7.97 30.04
N THR A 54 6.61 8.71 30.64
CA THR A 54 6.84 10.12 30.30
C THR A 54 7.88 10.33 29.20
N SER A 55 8.83 9.41 29.01
CA SER A 55 9.86 9.56 27.98
C SER A 55 9.28 9.27 26.58
N PRO A 56 9.64 10.04 25.53
CA PRO A 56 10.58 11.16 25.49
C PRO A 56 9.91 12.54 25.57
N TRP A 57 8.74 12.62 26.19
CA TRP A 57 8.06 13.89 26.43
C TRP A 57 8.67 14.66 27.60
N THR A 58 8.76 15.98 27.43
CA THR A 58 9.05 16.93 28.49
C THR A 58 7.74 17.58 28.92
N GLN A 59 7.44 17.56 30.22
CA GLN A 59 6.21 18.08 30.81
C GLN A 59 6.51 19.11 31.92
N SER A 60 5.64 20.11 32.10
CA SER A 60 5.73 21.14 33.15
C SER A 60 5.65 20.58 34.56
N SER A 61 4.83 19.55 34.73
CA SER A 61 4.57 18.89 36.00
C SER A 61 4.48 17.38 35.82
N THR A 62 4.73 16.62 36.89
CA THR A 62 4.68 15.15 36.85
C THR A 62 3.25 14.59 36.71
N SER A 63 2.24 15.46 36.70
CA SER A 63 0.84 15.09 36.60
C SER A 63 0.22 15.30 35.21
N VAL A 64 0.98 15.82 34.24
CA VAL A 64 0.47 16.03 32.89
C VAL A 64 0.22 14.69 32.20
N ILE A 65 1.25 13.87 32.01
CA ILE A 65 1.06 12.48 31.56
C ILE A 65 0.62 11.65 32.75
N THR A 66 -0.59 11.08 32.67
CA THR A 66 -1.26 10.48 33.82
C THR A 66 -2.26 9.41 33.41
N SER A 67 -2.69 8.61 34.39
CA SER A 67 -3.82 7.68 34.29
C SER A 67 -4.82 7.91 35.43
N ARG A 68 -4.96 9.17 35.88
CA ARG A 68 -5.68 9.52 37.11
C ARG A 68 -7.20 9.46 36.87
N SER A 69 -7.98 9.24 37.91
CA SER A 69 -9.44 9.28 37.79
C SER A 69 -9.93 10.72 37.53
N GLY A 70 -10.95 10.88 36.68
CA GLY A 70 -11.59 12.16 36.38
C GLY A 70 -11.66 12.47 34.89
N GLN A 71 -10.72 11.92 34.12
CA GLN A 71 -10.74 11.88 32.66
C GLN A 71 -10.43 10.44 32.20
N THR A 72 -10.73 10.12 30.95
CA THR A 72 -10.47 8.80 30.36
C THR A 72 -9.52 8.92 29.19
N ALA A 73 -8.65 7.92 28.99
CA ALA A 73 -7.86 7.81 27.77
C ALA A 73 -8.79 7.61 26.56
N HIS A 74 -8.37 8.09 25.39
CA HIS A 74 -9.00 7.73 24.12
C HIS A 74 -8.59 6.31 23.71
N GLY A 75 -7.29 6.01 23.78
CA GLY A 75 -6.70 4.70 23.55
C GLY A 75 -5.91 4.24 24.79
N GLY A 76 -5.79 2.94 25.03
CA GLY A 76 -4.96 2.44 26.12
C GLY A 76 -5.44 2.84 27.53
N THR A 77 -4.52 3.27 28.38
CA THR A 77 -4.75 3.56 29.81
C THR A 77 -4.21 4.91 30.27
N SER A 78 -3.30 5.52 29.52
CA SER A 78 -2.59 6.75 29.84
C SER A 78 -2.95 7.85 28.84
N TYR A 79 -2.88 9.10 29.27
CA TYR A 79 -3.17 10.26 28.44
C TYR A 79 -2.46 11.50 29.00
N ALA A 80 -2.42 12.59 28.25
CA ALA A 80 -1.91 13.86 28.74
C ALA A 80 -3.07 14.78 29.15
N TRP A 81 -3.08 15.23 30.40
CA TRP A 81 -4.08 16.14 30.95
C TRP A 81 -3.39 17.43 31.40
N LEU A 82 -3.62 18.49 30.63
CA LEU A 82 -3.14 19.84 30.91
C LEU A 82 -4.24 20.64 31.62
N ASP A 83 -3.84 21.38 32.65
CA ASP A 83 -4.70 22.26 33.45
C ASP A 83 -5.84 21.52 34.20
N GLY A 84 -7.04 22.11 34.28
CA GLY A 84 -8.18 21.59 35.03
C GLY A 84 -8.15 21.93 36.54
N THR A 85 -7.46 23.00 36.92
CA THR A 85 -7.24 23.39 38.32
C THR A 85 -8.29 24.37 38.85
N GLY A 86 -8.92 25.15 37.95
CA GLY A 86 -9.89 26.17 38.32
C GLY A 86 -9.30 27.46 38.88
N GLY A 87 -8.03 27.74 38.58
CA GLY A 87 -7.32 28.98 38.88
C GLY A 87 -6.09 29.16 37.98
N THR A 88 -5.37 30.28 38.14
CA THR A 88 -4.32 30.64 37.18
C THR A 88 -3.22 29.59 37.14
N HIS A 89 -3.15 28.88 36.02
CA HIS A 89 -2.26 27.74 35.83
C HIS A 89 -1.82 27.64 34.38
N THR A 90 -0.69 26.97 34.15
CA THR A 90 -0.16 26.74 32.81
C THR A 90 0.59 25.41 32.82
N ASP A 91 0.08 24.44 32.07
CA ASP A 91 0.80 23.22 31.76
C ASP A 91 1.40 23.21 30.36
N THR A 92 2.53 22.52 30.22
CA THR A 92 3.21 22.33 28.94
C THR A 92 3.57 20.87 28.75
N LEU A 93 3.46 20.41 27.50
CA LEU A 93 3.90 19.10 27.05
C LEU A 93 4.65 19.26 25.73
N SER A 94 5.85 18.69 25.59
CA SER A 94 6.63 18.84 24.36
C SER A 94 7.54 17.65 24.05
N GLN A 95 7.84 17.44 22.77
CA GLN A 95 8.78 16.44 22.29
C GLN A 95 9.58 17.03 21.11
N SER A 96 10.88 16.70 21.04
CA SER A 96 11.67 17.00 19.85
C SER A 96 11.38 15.95 18.77
N VAL A 97 10.92 16.40 17.60
CA VAL A 97 10.63 15.54 16.45
C VAL A 97 11.50 15.94 15.27
N THR A 98 11.98 14.95 14.51
CA THR A 98 12.72 15.19 13.27
C THR A 98 11.81 14.85 12.11
N ILE A 99 11.39 15.87 11.35
CA ILE A 99 10.60 15.67 10.14
C ILE A 99 11.59 15.43 9.00
N PRO A 100 11.59 14.26 8.33
CA PRO A 100 12.54 13.96 7.28
C PRO A 100 12.50 15.01 6.17
N SER A 101 13.67 15.32 5.62
CA SER A 101 13.77 16.16 4.42
C SER A 101 13.14 15.42 3.23
N GLY A 102 12.56 16.17 2.29
CA GLY A 102 11.99 15.58 1.07
C GLY A 102 10.52 15.22 1.14
N CYS A 103 9.90 15.31 2.31
CA CYS A 103 8.46 15.06 2.48
C CYS A 103 7.63 16.23 1.95
N SER A 104 6.68 15.93 1.07
CA SER A 104 5.73 16.89 0.49
C SER A 104 4.52 17.09 1.39
N THR A 105 4.25 16.15 2.29
CA THR A 105 3.25 16.27 3.34
C THR A 105 3.85 15.87 4.69
N ALA A 106 3.51 16.60 5.73
CA ALA A 106 3.73 16.20 7.10
C ALA A 106 2.52 16.64 7.91
N THR A 107 1.85 15.71 8.57
CA THR A 107 0.56 15.96 9.23
C THR A 107 0.64 15.51 10.68
N ILE A 108 0.40 16.43 11.60
CA ILE A 108 0.16 16.08 13.00
C ILE A 108 -1.29 15.66 13.13
N SER A 109 -1.55 14.57 13.85
CA SER A 109 -2.89 14.26 14.37
C SER A 109 -2.85 13.95 15.86
N PHE A 110 -3.93 14.28 16.57
CA PHE A 110 -4.11 13.96 17.99
C PHE A 110 -5.59 13.97 18.33
N TRP A 111 -5.98 13.26 19.37
CA TRP A 111 -7.32 13.32 19.92
C TRP A 111 -7.36 14.32 21.07
N LEU A 112 -8.35 15.21 21.05
CA LEU A 112 -8.54 16.24 22.06
C LEU A 112 -9.93 16.15 22.68
N HIS A 113 -9.99 16.01 23.99
CA HIS A 113 -11.19 16.21 24.80
C HIS A 113 -11.02 17.47 25.65
N ILE A 114 -12.05 18.31 25.68
CA ILE A 114 -12.08 19.55 26.47
C ILE A 114 -13.31 19.48 27.38
N ASP A 115 -13.09 19.57 28.68
CA ASP A 115 -14.15 19.73 29.67
C ASP A 115 -13.95 21.01 30.45
N THR A 116 -15.01 21.81 30.57
CA THR A 116 -14.97 23.10 31.25
C THR A 116 -16.17 23.33 32.14
N THR A 117 -15.94 24.03 33.26
CA THR A 117 -16.99 24.60 34.11
C THR A 117 -17.39 26.02 33.72
N GLU A 118 -16.69 26.61 32.75
CA GLU A 118 -17.09 27.87 32.12
C GLU A 118 -18.49 27.74 31.50
N THR A 119 -19.32 28.76 31.72
CA THR A 119 -20.69 28.80 31.17
C THR A 119 -20.83 29.76 30.00
N THR A 120 -19.77 30.49 29.66
CA THR A 120 -19.77 31.42 28.52
C THR A 120 -19.78 30.66 27.19
N SER A 121 -20.44 31.24 26.19
CA SER A 121 -20.46 30.73 24.81
C SER A 121 -19.70 31.63 23.84
N SER A 122 -19.09 32.72 24.32
CA SER A 122 -18.49 33.75 23.46
C SER A 122 -17.10 34.23 23.88
N ILE A 123 -16.62 33.85 25.08
CA ILE A 123 -15.31 34.29 25.59
C ILE A 123 -14.42 33.07 25.79
N ALA A 124 -13.26 33.09 25.13
CA ALA A 124 -12.21 32.09 25.28
C ALA A 124 -11.25 32.51 26.41
N TYR A 125 -11.61 32.16 27.65
CA TYR A 125 -10.81 32.43 28.84
C TYR A 125 -9.57 31.54 28.88
N ASP A 126 -9.80 30.23 28.83
CA ASP A 126 -8.76 29.22 28.92
C ASP A 126 -8.40 28.71 27.53
N LYS A 127 -7.12 28.42 27.29
CA LYS A 127 -6.63 28.10 25.95
C LYS A 127 -5.61 26.98 25.95
N LEU A 128 -5.74 26.08 24.98
CA LEU A 128 -4.71 25.15 24.56
C LEU A 128 -4.12 25.61 23.23
N THR A 129 -2.81 25.80 23.19
CA THR A 129 -2.08 26.09 21.94
C THR A 129 -1.26 24.88 21.51
N ALA A 130 -1.41 24.46 20.25
CA ALA A 130 -0.55 23.47 19.60
C ALA A 130 0.48 24.21 18.75
N LYS A 131 1.76 23.94 18.97
CA LYS A 131 2.90 24.63 18.32
C LYS A 131 3.90 23.63 17.77
N ILE A 132 4.58 24.04 16.70
CA ILE A 132 5.77 23.35 16.21
C ILE A 132 6.89 24.37 15.94
N GLY A 133 8.06 24.14 16.54
CA GLY A 133 9.09 25.16 16.63
C GLY A 133 8.56 26.45 17.25
N GLY A 134 8.69 27.58 16.53
CA GLY A 134 8.13 28.88 16.94
C GLY A 134 6.70 29.16 16.46
N THR A 135 6.10 28.28 15.66
CA THR A 135 4.83 28.55 14.97
C THR A 135 3.65 27.96 15.74
N THR A 136 2.58 28.76 15.92
CA THR A 136 1.31 28.28 16.47
C THR A 136 0.46 27.72 15.33
N LEU A 137 0.12 26.43 15.43
CA LEU A 137 -0.66 25.70 14.43
C LEU A 137 -2.16 25.83 14.68
N ALA A 138 -2.56 25.74 15.94
CA ALA A 138 -3.95 25.88 16.36
C ALA A 138 -4.06 26.40 17.79
N THR A 139 -5.21 27.00 18.09
CA THR A 139 -5.62 27.37 19.45
C THR A 139 -7.03 26.85 19.68
N TYR A 140 -7.23 26.11 20.76
CA TYR A 140 -8.51 25.64 21.26
C TYR A 140 -8.79 26.29 22.62
N SER A 141 -10.02 26.27 23.07
CA SER A 141 -10.45 26.96 24.28
C SER A 141 -11.60 26.26 25.00
N ASN A 142 -12.00 26.82 26.14
CA ASN A 142 -13.24 26.44 26.82
C ASN A 142 -14.49 26.49 25.91
N LEU A 143 -14.48 27.26 24.83
CA LEU A 143 -15.58 27.30 23.85
C LEU A 143 -15.66 26.07 22.95
N ASP A 144 -14.60 25.27 22.89
CA ASP A 144 -14.48 24.07 22.07
C ASP A 144 -14.89 22.79 22.83
N LYS A 145 -15.56 22.93 23.98
CA LYS A 145 -16.08 21.82 24.79
C LYS A 145 -16.92 20.87 23.94
N ASN A 146 -16.67 19.56 24.06
CA ASN A 146 -17.48 18.53 23.42
C ASN A 146 -17.63 17.29 24.32
N THR A 147 -18.63 16.45 24.03
CA THR A 147 -18.75 15.12 24.65
C THR A 147 -17.69 14.19 24.08
N GLY A 148 -16.67 13.86 24.88
CA GLY A 148 -15.58 12.97 24.50
C GLY A 148 -14.53 13.59 23.58
N TYR A 149 -13.69 12.74 23.01
CA TYR A 149 -12.56 13.14 22.16
C TYR A 149 -12.99 13.48 20.74
N VAL A 150 -12.28 14.45 20.16
CA VAL A 150 -12.37 14.81 18.74
C VAL A 150 -10.97 14.80 18.14
N LYS A 151 -10.79 14.06 17.05
CA LYS A 151 -9.53 14.04 16.31
C LYS A 151 -9.26 15.41 15.68
N LYS A 152 -8.06 15.92 15.86
CA LYS A 152 -7.53 17.14 15.24
C LYS A 152 -6.38 16.76 14.31
N THR A 153 -6.29 17.50 13.22
CA THR A 153 -5.30 17.26 12.16
C THR A 153 -4.72 18.61 11.73
N LEU A 154 -3.39 18.75 11.71
CA LEU A 154 -2.69 20.01 11.43
C LEU A 154 -1.54 19.75 10.44
N ASP A 155 -1.48 20.55 9.37
CA ASP A 155 -0.41 20.49 8.38
C ASP A 155 0.87 21.16 8.92
N VAL A 156 1.98 20.44 8.87
CA VAL A 156 3.32 20.88 9.26
C VAL A 156 4.36 20.62 8.17
N SER A 157 3.94 20.44 6.92
CA SER A 157 4.80 20.17 5.77
C SER A 157 5.93 21.20 5.60
N ALA A 158 5.69 22.45 6.01
CA ALA A 158 6.69 23.52 5.98
C ALA A 158 7.94 23.27 6.85
N PHE A 159 7.88 22.29 7.76
CA PHE A 159 8.97 21.93 8.66
C PHE A 159 9.76 20.70 8.19
N ALA A 160 9.49 20.20 6.96
CA ALA A 160 10.26 19.10 6.37
C ALA A 160 11.77 19.39 6.36
N GLY A 161 12.55 18.39 6.76
CA GLY A 161 14.01 18.48 6.87
C GLY A 161 14.52 19.15 8.15
N GLN A 162 13.64 19.45 9.11
CA GLN A 162 14.02 20.12 10.35
C GLN A 162 13.76 19.22 11.56
N THR A 163 14.64 19.32 12.55
CA THR A 163 14.36 18.88 13.92
C THR A 163 13.75 20.04 14.69
N VAL A 164 12.50 19.88 15.11
CA VAL A 164 11.69 20.93 15.72
C VAL A 164 10.97 20.40 16.96
N THR A 165 10.68 21.30 17.90
CA THR A 165 9.90 20.97 19.09
C THR A 165 8.42 21.02 18.77
N LEU A 166 7.73 19.88 18.87
CA LEU A 166 6.27 19.83 18.96
C LEU A 166 5.87 20.14 20.40
N ALA A 167 4.99 21.11 20.62
CA ALA A 167 4.58 21.55 21.95
C ALA A 167 3.08 21.84 22.06
N PHE A 168 2.51 21.46 23.19
CA PHE A 168 1.18 21.81 23.63
C PHE A 168 1.30 22.65 24.90
N THR A 169 0.55 23.75 24.99
CA THR A 169 0.53 24.63 26.16
C THR A 169 -0.90 24.97 26.51
N GLY A 170 -1.34 24.49 27.66
CA GLY A 170 -2.59 24.86 28.29
C GLY A 170 -2.40 26.09 29.18
N THR A 171 -3.42 26.93 29.30
CA THR A 171 -3.43 28.08 30.21
C THR A 171 -4.84 28.29 30.72
N GLU A 172 -4.99 28.28 32.03
CA GLU A 172 -6.20 28.68 32.75
C GLU A 172 -6.09 30.12 33.25
N ASP A 173 -7.22 30.82 33.26
CA ASP A 173 -7.34 32.14 33.87
C ASP A 173 -7.50 32.05 35.40
N SER A 174 -7.90 33.13 36.09
CA SER A 174 -8.00 33.13 37.55
C SER A 174 -9.14 32.32 38.17
N SER A 175 -10.08 31.77 37.41
CA SER A 175 -11.27 31.09 37.95
C SER A 175 -11.91 30.10 36.98
N LEU A 176 -12.60 29.09 37.53
CA LEU A 176 -13.31 28.04 36.78
C LEU A 176 -12.35 27.15 35.97
N GLN A 177 -12.59 25.84 35.99
CA GLN A 177 -11.65 24.91 35.38
C GLN A 177 -11.95 24.70 33.90
N THR A 178 -10.88 24.52 33.12
CA THR A 178 -10.92 23.90 31.80
C THR A 178 -9.79 22.87 31.70
N SER A 179 -10.18 21.62 31.51
CA SER A 179 -9.29 20.48 31.27
C SER A 179 -9.05 20.29 29.78
N PHE A 180 -7.79 20.25 29.37
CA PHE A 180 -7.39 19.88 28.02
C PHE A 180 -6.73 18.51 28.02
N VAL A 181 -7.42 17.51 27.48
CA VAL A 181 -6.99 16.11 27.51
C VAL A 181 -6.60 15.67 26.11
N LEU A 182 -5.33 15.34 25.94
CA LEU A 182 -4.70 14.94 24.69
C LEU A 182 -4.37 13.44 24.72
N ASP A 183 -4.58 12.77 23.60
CA ASP A 183 -4.20 11.38 23.45
C ASP A 183 -3.87 11.01 21.98
N ASP A 184 -3.18 9.88 21.79
CA ASP A 184 -2.79 9.30 20.51
C ASP A 184 -2.18 10.32 19.53
N ILE A 185 -1.14 11.03 19.97
CA ILE A 185 -0.44 12.04 19.17
C ILE A 185 0.44 11.36 18.12
N ALA A 186 0.19 11.66 16.84
CA ALA A 186 1.00 11.20 15.72
C ALA A 186 1.48 12.36 14.84
N LEU A 187 2.61 12.15 14.17
CA LEU A 187 3.06 13.02 13.08
C LEU A 187 3.50 12.14 11.93
N ASP A 188 2.63 12.03 10.94
CA ASP A 188 2.85 11.22 9.76
C ASP A 188 3.47 12.07 8.66
N THR A 189 4.62 11.66 8.18
CA THR A 189 5.31 12.27 7.05
C THR A 189 5.11 11.39 5.83
N SER A 190 4.79 12.00 4.71
CA SER A 190 4.85 11.32 3.42
C SER A 190 5.43 12.28 2.39
N GLY A 191 6.14 11.74 1.42
CA GLY A 191 6.62 12.53 0.31
C GLY A 191 6.05 11.98 -0.96
N SER A 192 5.97 12.86 -1.93
CA SER A 192 6.26 12.51 -3.31
C SER A 192 7.73 12.08 -3.44
N SER A 193 8.19 11.09 -2.66
CA SER A 193 8.87 9.99 -3.30
C SER A 193 7.78 9.12 -3.90
N THR A 194 7.09 9.66 -4.91
CA THR A 194 6.77 8.79 -6.02
C THR A 194 8.12 8.16 -6.36
N PRO A 195 8.26 6.81 -6.35
CA PRO A 195 9.35 6.17 -7.07
C PRO A 195 9.49 6.93 -8.40
N PRO A 196 10.72 7.26 -8.87
CA PRO A 196 10.92 8.19 -10.00
C PRO A 196 9.84 7.93 -11.02
N ALA A 197 8.95 8.94 -11.23
CA ALA A 197 7.64 8.72 -11.85
C ALA A 197 7.84 7.77 -13.02
N ASP A 198 7.26 6.58 -12.92
CA ASP A 198 7.50 5.55 -13.91
C ASP A 198 6.94 6.05 -15.23
N SER A 199 7.80 6.70 -16.00
CA SER A 199 7.45 7.30 -17.27
C SER A 199 7.33 6.23 -18.35
N THR A 200 7.43 4.95 -17.99
CA THR A 200 7.39 3.83 -18.90
C THR A 200 6.09 3.03 -18.77
N ARG A 201 5.65 2.74 -17.53
CA ARG A 201 4.40 2.02 -17.26
C ARG A 201 3.17 2.92 -17.44
N THR A 202 2.27 2.51 -18.33
CA THR A 202 1.04 3.22 -18.67
C THR A 202 -0.08 2.19 -18.89
N PRO A 203 -1.37 2.51 -18.64
CA PRO A 203 -1.90 3.73 -18.06
C PRO A 203 -1.45 3.95 -16.61
N ALA A 204 -0.99 5.16 -16.29
CA ALA A 204 -0.50 5.53 -14.97
C ALA A 204 -1.57 6.21 -14.11
N THR A 205 -1.34 6.15 -12.80
CA THR A 205 -2.23 6.71 -11.76
C THR A 205 -3.71 6.37 -11.98
N PRO A 206 -4.05 5.09 -12.20
CA PRO A 206 -5.44 4.72 -12.42
C PRO A 206 -6.29 5.06 -11.19
N SER A 207 -7.52 5.50 -11.44
CA SER A 207 -8.54 5.66 -10.41
C SER A 207 -9.87 5.15 -10.89
N TYR A 208 -10.56 4.39 -10.04
CA TYR A 208 -11.80 3.70 -10.35
C TYR A 208 -12.93 4.27 -9.49
N THR A 209 -14.04 4.61 -10.13
CA THR A 209 -15.30 4.92 -9.45
C THR A 209 -16.33 3.88 -9.84
N VAL A 210 -16.85 3.18 -8.86
CA VAL A 210 -17.70 2.00 -9.02
C VAL A 210 -18.97 2.18 -8.21
N SER A 211 -20.12 1.89 -8.81
CA SER A 211 -21.41 1.90 -8.14
C SER A 211 -22.19 0.67 -8.57
N LEU A 212 -22.41 -0.27 -7.65
CA LEU A 212 -23.09 -1.53 -7.89
C LEU A 212 -24.26 -1.72 -6.92
N SER A 213 -25.32 -2.37 -7.38
CA SER A 213 -26.42 -2.84 -6.53
C SER A 213 -26.57 -4.35 -6.67
N SER A 214 -26.75 -5.05 -5.55
CA SER A 214 -26.87 -6.50 -5.53
C SER A 214 -28.33 -6.98 -5.60
N ASN A 215 -28.52 -8.21 -6.07
CA ASN A 215 -29.74 -8.97 -5.79
C ASN A 215 -29.89 -9.29 -4.27
N THR A 216 -30.97 -9.97 -3.90
CA THR A 216 -31.29 -10.27 -2.50
C THR A 216 -30.30 -11.22 -1.81
N SER A 217 -29.52 -11.98 -2.57
CA SER A 217 -28.55 -12.95 -2.05
C SER A 217 -27.10 -12.46 -2.10
N GLY A 218 -26.82 -11.29 -2.70
CA GLY A 218 -25.45 -10.81 -2.88
C GLY A 218 -24.65 -11.60 -3.92
N THR A 219 -25.32 -12.32 -4.82
CA THR A 219 -24.69 -13.18 -5.85
C THR A 219 -24.76 -12.60 -7.26
N VAL A 220 -25.55 -11.55 -7.47
CA VAL A 220 -25.59 -10.81 -8.74
C VAL A 220 -25.47 -9.33 -8.43
N TRP A 221 -24.52 -8.65 -9.08
CA TRP A 221 -24.27 -7.23 -8.93
C TRP A 221 -24.34 -6.56 -10.29
N THR A 222 -25.04 -5.43 -10.37
CA THR A 222 -25.11 -4.64 -11.59
C THR A 222 -24.94 -3.17 -11.29
N GLY A 223 -24.37 -2.43 -12.23
CA GLY A 223 -24.22 -0.99 -12.10
C GLY A 223 -23.20 -0.47 -13.09
N HIS A 224 -22.34 0.43 -12.64
CA HIS A 224 -21.43 1.16 -13.52
C HIS A 224 -20.05 1.30 -12.87
N GLU A 225 -19.03 1.19 -13.72
CA GLU A 225 -17.64 1.46 -13.36
C GLU A 225 -17.03 2.46 -14.35
N SER A 226 -16.15 3.31 -13.83
CA SER A 226 -15.33 4.19 -14.65
C SER A 226 -13.88 4.16 -14.19
N ALA A 227 -12.97 4.14 -15.15
CA ALA A 227 -11.54 4.18 -14.93
C ALA A 227 -10.96 5.46 -15.55
N THR A 228 -10.34 6.29 -14.72
CA THR A 228 -9.58 7.47 -15.14
C THR A 228 -8.10 7.19 -15.03
N PHE A 229 -7.33 7.61 -16.04
CA PHE A 229 -5.91 7.30 -16.12
C PHE A 229 -5.15 8.34 -16.92
N THR A 230 -3.82 8.34 -16.78
CA THR A 230 -2.90 9.24 -17.50
C THR A 230 -1.91 8.44 -18.34
N ASN A 231 -1.60 8.90 -19.55
CA ASN A 231 -0.49 8.32 -20.28
C ASN A 231 0.86 8.83 -19.75
N ALA A 232 1.60 8.02 -19.01
CA ALA A 232 2.95 8.39 -18.54
C ALA A 232 4.03 8.25 -19.63
N SER A 233 3.78 7.42 -20.64
CA SER A 233 4.74 7.12 -21.70
C SER A 233 4.90 8.27 -22.69
N SER A 234 6.11 8.45 -23.21
CA SER A 234 6.36 9.33 -24.36
C SER A 234 5.69 8.85 -25.64
N THR A 235 5.33 7.57 -25.71
CA THR A 235 4.56 7.01 -26.84
C THR A 235 3.09 7.32 -26.66
N ALA A 236 2.44 7.85 -27.70
CA ALA A 236 1.02 8.13 -27.64
C ALA A 236 0.20 6.85 -27.42
N LEU A 237 -0.74 6.88 -26.48
CA LEU A 237 -1.58 5.74 -26.11
C LEU A 237 -2.90 5.81 -26.88
N SER A 238 -3.09 4.91 -27.85
CA SER A 238 -4.30 4.85 -28.68
C SER A 238 -5.37 3.89 -28.18
N GLU A 239 -5.03 3.04 -27.21
CA GLU A 239 -5.89 1.97 -26.70
C GLU A 239 -5.51 1.64 -25.27
N VAL A 240 -6.44 1.00 -24.55
CA VAL A 240 -6.19 0.36 -23.26
C VAL A 240 -6.82 -1.01 -23.23
N TYR A 241 -6.42 -1.85 -22.29
CA TYR A 241 -7.06 -3.14 -22.03
C TYR A 241 -7.65 -3.16 -20.63
N LEU A 242 -8.89 -3.63 -20.51
CA LEU A 242 -9.47 -4.04 -19.23
C LEU A 242 -9.15 -5.52 -19.00
N ARG A 243 -8.73 -5.87 -17.78
CA ARG A 243 -8.47 -7.22 -17.30
C ARG A 243 -9.70 -7.74 -16.57
N LEU A 244 -10.26 -8.84 -17.06
CA LEU A 244 -11.45 -9.51 -16.56
C LEU A 244 -11.06 -10.93 -16.12
N TRP A 245 -10.14 -11.09 -15.18
CA TRP A 245 -9.55 -12.39 -14.86
C TRP A 245 -10.57 -13.46 -14.47
N ASP A 246 -11.63 -13.09 -13.75
CA ASP A 246 -12.69 -14.03 -13.35
C ASP A 246 -13.48 -14.63 -14.51
N ASN A 247 -13.37 -14.04 -15.71
CA ASN A 247 -13.89 -14.66 -16.92
C ASN A 247 -13.11 -15.92 -17.34
N TYR A 248 -11.93 -16.20 -16.77
CA TYR A 248 -11.26 -17.47 -17.01
C TYR A 248 -11.97 -18.67 -16.34
N HIS A 249 -12.60 -18.44 -15.17
CA HIS A 249 -13.39 -19.47 -14.46
C HIS A 249 -14.75 -19.74 -15.10
N GLY A 250 -15.15 -18.92 -16.07
CA GLY A 250 -16.27 -19.18 -16.96
C GLY A 250 -15.83 -19.81 -18.28
N THR A 251 -16.79 -20.08 -19.16
CA THR A 251 -16.50 -20.29 -20.59
C THR A 251 -16.76 -18.98 -21.31
N CYS A 252 -16.05 -18.66 -22.39
CA CYS A 252 -16.29 -17.43 -23.16
C CYS A 252 -17.78 -17.20 -23.56
N ASP A 253 -18.60 -18.25 -23.57
CA ASP A 253 -20.03 -18.21 -23.84
C ASP A 253 -20.91 -17.91 -22.60
N ALA A 254 -20.38 -18.04 -21.39
CA ALA A 254 -21.06 -17.86 -20.09
C ALA A 254 -20.16 -17.12 -19.09
N MET A 255 -19.83 -15.86 -19.40
CA MET A 255 -18.94 -15.02 -18.60
C MET A 255 -19.63 -14.47 -17.34
N PRO A 256 -19.03 -14.66 -16.15
CA PRO A 256 -19.58 -14.09 -14.92
C PRO A 256 -19.47 -12.57 -14.89
N ILE A 257 -18.47 -11.99 -15.57
CA ILE A 257 -18.27 -10.55 -15.69
C ILE A 257 -18.64 -10.08 -17.10
N THR A 258 -19.57 -9.12 -17.16
CA THR A 258 -20.07 -8.53 -18.40
C THR A 258 -19.82 -7.03 -18.40
N VAL A 259 -19.23 -6.54 -19.50
CA VAL A 259 -18.98 -5.11 -19.75
C VAL A 259 -19.80 -4.70 -20.95
N THR A 260 -20.66 -3.70 -20.78
CA THR A 260 -21.54 -3.19 -21.84
C THR A 260 -21.58 -1.66 -21.83
N ASN A 261 -22.14 -1.06 -22.89
CA ASN A 261 -22.35 0.40 -22.98
C ASN A 261 -21.07 1.21 -22.73
N VAL A 262 -19.94 0.76 -23.27
CA VAL A 262 -18.65 1.44 -23.11
C VAL A 262 -18.70 2.87 -23.66
N SER A 263 -18.19 3.81 -22.86
CA SER A 263 -18.01 5.22 -23.15
C SER A 263 -16.54 5.62 -22.97
N GLY A 264 -16.14 6.75 -23.56
CA GLY A 264 -14.73 7.20 -23.57
C GLY A 264 -13.82 6.42 -24.52
N GLY A 265 -14.37 5.43 -25.23
CA GLY A 265 -13.68 4.61 -26.23
C GLY A 265 -14.65 3.63 -26.90
N THR A 266 -14.12 2.80 -27.78
CA THR A 266 -14.87 1.74 -28.48
C THR A 266 -14.32 0.38 -28.07
N ALA A 267 -15.19 -0.48 -27.52
CA ALA A 267 -14.82 -1.85 -27.16
C ALA A 267 -14.56 -2.72 -28.40
N GLY A 268 -13.43 -3.43 -28.39
CA GLY A 268 -13.10 -4.48 -29.33
C GLY A 268 -13.59 -5.85 -28.88
N SER A 269 -13.03 -6.90 -29.48
CA SER A 269 -13.30 -8.29 -29.07
C SER A 269 -12.49 -8.65 -27.82
N LEU A 270 -13.07 -9.53 -27.00
CA LEU A 270 -12.34 -10.20 -25.93
C LEU A 270 -11.20 -11.06 -26.49
N SER A 271 -10.10 -11.13 -25.74
CA SER A 271 -8.91 -11.91 -26.05
C SER A 271 -8.35 -12.58 -24.79
N VAL A 272 -7.32 -13.41 -24.94
CA VAL A 272 -6.64 -14.12 -23.83
C VAL A 272 -7.65 -14.89 -22.95
N GLY A 273 -8.35 -15.86 -23.54
CA GLY A 273 -9.36 -16.63 -22.78
C GLY A 273 -10.47 -15.77 -22.19
N CYS A 274 -10.84 -14.70 -22.90
CA CYS A 274 -11.87 -13.75 -22.48
C CYS A 274 -11.55 -12.89 -21.24
N THR A 275 -10.26 -12.83 -20.87
CA THR A 275 -9.78 -12.02 -19.74
C THR A 275 -9.24 -10.65 -20.14
N ALA A 276 -9.13 -10.34 -21.44
CA ALA A 276 -8.64 -9.04 -21.89
C ALA A 276 -9.58 -8.39 -22.91
N LEU A 277 -10.17 -7.25 -22.55
CA LEU A 277 -11.03 -6.44 -23.41
C LEU A 277 -10.29 -5.19 -23.88
N GLN A 278 -9.99 -5.12 -25.18
CA GLN A 278 -9.38 -3.93 -25.78
C GLN A 278 -10.41 -2.80 -25.89
N ILE A 279 -10.04 -1.59 -25.50
CA ILE A 279 -10.80 -0.35 -25.69
C ILE A 279 -9.96 0.61 -26.53
N THR A 280 -10.41 0.90 -27.75
CA THR A 280 -9.77 1.90 -28.62
C THR A 280 -10.20 3.30 -28.20
N LEU A 281 -9.24 4.18 -27.92
CA LEU A 281 -9.50 5.56 -27.54
C LEU A 281 -9.89 6.40 -28.77
N PRO A 282 -10.81 7.37 -28.63
CA PRO A 282 -11.25 8.20 -29.75
C PRO A 282 -10.14 9.13 -30.27
N THR A 283 -9.15 9.43 -29.44
CA THR A 283 -7.95 10.20 -29.80
C THR A 283 -6.76 9.65 -29.01
N PRO A 284 -5.60 9.41 -29.66
CA PRO A 284 -4.42 8.98 -28.94
C PRO A 284 -3.99 10.00 -27.87
N LEU A 285 -3.73 9.52 -26.65
CA LEU A 285 -3.27 10.36 -25.54
C LEU A 285 -1.76 10.58 -25.64
N ALA A 286 -1.34 11.84 -25.77
CA ALA A 286 0.06 12.21 -25.62
C ALA A 286 0.52 12.04 -24.15
N GLN A 287 1.84 12.11 -23.93
CA GLN A 287 2.40 12.04 -22.58
C GLN A 287 1.79 13.11 -21.66
N GLY A 288 1.39 12.69 -20.46
CA GLY A 288 0.74 13.53 -19.46
C GLY A 288 -0.74 13.83 -19.72
N GLN A 289 -1.32 13.38 -20.83
CA GLN A 289 -2.76 13.51 -21.07
C GLN A 289 -3.53 12.38 -20.40
N SER A 290 -4.74 12.70 -19.94
CA SER A 290 -5.62 11.77 -19.24
C SER A 290 -6.89 11.50 -20.04
N ALA A 291 -7.49 10.34 -19.79
CA ALA A 291 -8.82 10.00 -20.27
C ALA A 291 -9.60 9.27 -19.18
N THR A 292 -10.91 9.18 -19.39
CA THR A 292 -11.81 8.35 -18.61
C THR A 292 -12.55 7.43 -19.56
N ILE A 293 -12.57 6.14 -19.25
CA ILE A 293 -13.51 5.18 -19.85
C ILE A 293 -14.55 4.81 -18.80
N GLY A 294 -15.79 4.56 -19.24
CA GLY A 294 -16.88 4.15 -18.36
C GLY A 294 -17.73 3.08 -19.02
N PHE A 295 -18.32 2.19 -18.24
CA PHE A 295 -19.12 1.08 -18.76
C PHE A 295 -20.12 0.58 -17.72
N ASP A 296 -21.20 -0.01 -18.23
CA ASP A 296 -22.12 -0.78 -17.41
C ASP A 296 -21.49 -2.13 -17.10
N LEU A 297 -21.49 -2.50 -15.82
CA LEU A 297 -20.87 -3.69 -15.27
C LEU A 297 -21.94 -4.63 -14.70
N GLY A 298 -21.90 -5.89 -15.12
CA GLY A 298 -22.69 -6.98 -14.54
C GLY A 298 -21.78 -8.09 -14.04
N ILE A 299 -22.00 -8.54 -12.81
CA ILE A 299 -21.23 -9.59 -12.12
C ILE A 299 -22.21 -10.65 -11.64
N THR A 300 -22.00 -11.89 -12.04
CA THR A 300 -22.70 -13.07 -11.52
C THR A 300 -21.70 -13.95 -10.82
N VAL A 301 -21.79 -14.01 -9.49
CA VAL A 301 -20.89 -14.82 -8.66
C VAL A 301 -21.23 -16.30 -8.88
N PRO A 302 -20.29 -17.13 -9.33
CA PRO A 302 -20.53 -18.55 -9.57
C PRO A 302 -20.63 -19.34 -8.26
N SER A 303 -21.26 -20.50 -8.29
CA SER A 303 -21.28 -21.41 -7.13
C SER A 303 -19.91 -22.06 -6.95
N GLY A 304 -19.42 -22.08 -5.72
CA GLY A 304 -18.13 -22.69 -5.34
C GLY A 304 -17.41 -21.85 -4.29
N ALA A 305 -16.77 -22.52 -3.33
CA ALA A 305 -15.94 -21.88 -2.30
C ALA A 305 -14.58 -21.48 -2.88
N ASP A 306 -14.58 -20.45 -3.73
CA ASP A 306 -13.43 -19.93 -4.47
C ASP A 306 -13.19 -18.44 -4.13
N ARG A 307 -12.04 -17.88 -4.53
CA ARG A 307 -11.73 -16.45 -4.40
C ARG A 307 -12.73 -15.55 -5.14
N PHE A 308 -13.30 -16.07 -6.23
CA PHE A 308 -14.47 -15.51 -6.91
C PHE A 308 -15.56 -16.58 -7.03
N GLY A 309 -16.43 -16.65 -6.01
CA GLY A 309 -17.47 -17.67 -5.92
C GLY A 309 -18.34 -17.49 -4.69
N HIS A 310 -19.39 -18.30 -4.57
CA HIS A 310 -20.22 -18.34 -3.37
C HIS A 310 -20.33 -19.74 -2.79
N ASP A 311 -20.15 -19.83 -1.46
CA ASP A 311 -20.45 -21.00 -0.64
C ASP A 311 -21.77 -20.78 0.10
N GLY A 312 -22.83 -21.41 -0.39
CA GLY A 312 -24.18 -21.20 0.13
C GLY A 312 -24.60 -19.73 0.07
N ALA A 313 -24.72 -19.08 1.23
CA ALA A 313 -25.15 -17.69 1.38
C ALA A 313 -23.99 -16.69 1.51
N PHE A 314 -22.74 -17.15 1.38
CA PHE A 314 -21.54 -16.33 1.49
C PHE A 314 -20.89 -16.20 0.11
N SER A 315 -20.87 -14.98 -0.43
CA SER A 315 -20.16 -14.64 -1.67
C SER A 315 -18.80 -14.06 -1.35
N PHE A 316 -17.77 -14.50 -2.06
CA PHE A 316 -16.41 -13.98 -2.05
C PHE A 316 -16.09 -13.47 -3.46
N ILE A 317 -15.72 -12.20 -3.56
CA ILE A 317 -15.75 -11.45 -4.81
C ILE A 317 -14.41 -10.74 -4.99
N GLY A 318 -13.37 -11.55 -5.16
CA GLY A 318 -12.03 -11.12 -5.52
C GLY A 318 -11.88 -10.96 -7.04
N ASN A 319 -11.03 -10.04 -7.49
CA ASN A 319 -10.68 -9.76 -8.91
C ASN A 319 -11.86 -9.51 -9.89
N ALA A 320 -13.07 -9.24 -9.38
CA ALA A 320 -14.28 -9.11 -10.18
C ALA A 320 -14.45 -7.75 -10.88
N LEU A 321 -13.76 -6.72 -10.39
CA LEU A 321 -13.77 -5.40 -11.04
C LEU A 321 -12.76 -5.36 -12.18
N PRO A 322 -13.18 -5.00 -13.41
CA PRO A 322 -12.24 -4.84 -14.52
C PRO A 322 -11.23 -3.70 -14.30
N VAL A 323 -9.94 -4.04 -14.13
CA VAL A 323 -8.85 -3.05 -13.99
C VAL A 323 -8.03 -2.90 -15.27
N LEU A 324 -7.31 -1.78 -15.42
CA LEU A 324 -6.46 -1.51 -16.57
C LEU A 324 -5.20 -2.39 -16.56
N ALA A 325 -4.91 -3.03 -17.69
CA ALA A 325 -3.65 -3.74 -17.91
C ALA A 325 -2.46 -2.77 -17.96
N VAL A 326 -1.28 -3.25 -17.54
CA VAL A 326 -0.04 -2.47 -17.61
C VAL A 326 0.61 -2.61 -18.99
N LYS A 327 1.12 -1.51 -19.53
CA LYS A 327 1.98 -1.47 -20.71
C LYS A 327 3.30 -0.80 -20.35
N ASP A 328 4.42 -1.42 -20.71
CA ASP A 328 5.76 -0.83 -20.56
C ASP A 328 6.61 -0.99 -21.83
N GLY A 329 7.94 -0.94 -21.67
CA GLY A 329 8.90 -1.11 -22.75
C GLY A 329 8.86 -2.48 -23.44
N SER A 330 8.33 -3.50 -22.78
CA SER A 330 8.14 -4.85 -23.33
C SER A 330 6.80 -5.02 -24.06
N GLY A 331 5.89 -4.05 -23.93
CA GLY A 331 4.57 -4.07 -24.55
C GLY A 331 3.46 -4.18 -23.51
N TRP A 332 2.30 -4.68 -23.94
CA TRP A 332 1.17 -4.93 -23.06
C TRP A 332 1.40 -6.22 -22.27
N HIS A 333 1.18 -6.16 -20.96
CA HIS A 333 1.15 -7.31 -20.07
C HIS A 333 -0.26 -7.86 -20.01
N LEU A 334 -0.53 -8.85 -20.86
CA LEU A 334 -1.83 -9.49 -21.02
C LEU A 334 -1.77 -10.98 -20.71
N ASP A 335 -0.87 -11.39 -19.82
CA ASP A 335 -0.64 -12.79 -19.48
C ASP A 335 -1.94 -13.54 -19.12
N PRO A 336 -2.07 -14.82 -19.47
CA PRO A 336 -3.27 -15.59 -19.15
C PRO A 336 -3.41 -15.78 -17.63
N TYR A 337 -4.63 -16.09 -17.21
CA TYR A 337 -4.90 -16.52 -15.85
C TYR A 337 -4.27 -17.90 -15.54
N THR A 338 -3.70 -18.06 -14.35
CA THR A 338 -3.23 -19.34 -13.79
C THR A 338 -4.13 -19.85 -12.66
N ASN A 339 -4.27 -21.18 -12.58
CA ASN A 339 -4.93 -21.87 -11.46
C ASN A 339 -3.97 -22.26 -10.33
N ASN A 340 -2.66 -22.09 -10.50
CA ASN A 340 -1.65 -22.65 -9.60
C ASN A 340 -1.02 -21.60 -8.66
N GLY A 341 -1.24 -20.32 -8.94
CA GLY A 341 -0.83 -19.16 -8.16
C GLY A 341 -1.49 -17.90 -8.74
N GLU A 342 -0.76 -16.80 -8.73
CA GLU A 342 -1.25 -15.46 -9.02
C GLU A 342 -0.92 -15.06 -10.46
N SER A 343 -1.76 -14.22 -11.08
CA SER A 343 -1.56 -13.74 -12.46
C SER A 343 -1.88 -12.27 -12.59
N PHE A 344 -1.82 -11.55 -11.47
CA PHE A 344 -2.25 -10.17 -11.43
C PHE A 344 -1.04 -9.27 -11.58
N TYR A 345 -1.25 -8.24 -12.39
CA TYR A 345 -0.27 -7.19 -12.55
C TYR A 345 -1.01 -5.90 -12.83
N SER A 346 -1.03 -5.05 -11.82
CA SER A 346 -1.66 -3.75 -11.85
C SER A 346 -0.79 -2.71 -11.16
N LEU A 347 -0.95 -1.46 -11.58
CA LEU A 347 -0.36 -0.33 -10.87
C LEU A 347 -1.24 0.05 -9.69
N ALA A 348 -0.63 0.58 -8.63
CA ALA A 348 -1.38 1.12 -7.50
C ALA A 348 -2.38 2.20 -7.95
N ALA A 349 -3.61 2.08 -7.47
CA ALA A 349 -4.78 2.81 -7.91
C ALA A 349 -5.60 3.34 -6.73
N ASP A 350 -6.45 4.32 -7.00
CA ASP A 350 -7.44 4.82 -6.05
C ASP A 350 -8.84 4.32 -6.43
N PHE A 351 -9.50 3.61 -5.54
CA PHE A 351 -10.86 3.09 -5.72
C PHE A 351 -11.85 3.81 -4.82
N LYS A 352 -12.98 4.24 -5.41
CA LYS A 352 -14.17 4.66 -4.69
C LYS A 352 -15.32 3.75 -5.11
N VAL A 353 -15.71 2.84 -4.23
CA VAL A 353 -16.70 1.79 -4.52
C VAL A 353 -17.93 2.00 -3.65
N THR A 354 -19.11 2.01 -4.28
CA THR A 354 -20.41 2.08 -3.63
C THR A 354 -21.16 0.78 -3.90
N LEU A 355 -21.51 0.06 -2.84
CA LEU A 355 -22.17 -1.24 -2.87
C LEU A 355 -23.53 -1.11 -2.17
N ASP A 356 -24.62 -1.12 -2.94
CA ASP A 356 -25.99 -1.18 -2.42
C ASP A 356 -26.42 -2.64 -2.28
N HIS A 357 -26.68 -3.11 -1.05
CA HIS A 357 -26.98 -4.51 -0.74
C HIS A 357 -28.14 -4.64 0.27
N PRO A 358 -28.80 -5.81 0.40
CA PRO A 358 -29.77 -6.05 1.46
C PRO A 358 -29.15 -5.84 2.84
N SER A 359 -29.89 -5.18 3.75
CA SER A 359 -29.41 -4.91 5.12
C SER A 359 -29.21 -6.16 5.98
N THR A 360 -29.60 -7.34 5.48
CA THR A 360 -29.34 -8.64 6.12
C THR A 360 -27.95 -9.20 5.83
N LEU A 361 -27.20 -8.59 4.90
CA LEU A 361 -25.84 -8.99 4.55
C LEU A 361 -24.84 -8.00 5.15
N LEU A 362 -23.69 -8.52 5.60
CA LEU A 362 -22.49 -7.73 5.82
C LEU A 362 -21.64 -7.77 4.54
N VAL A 363 -21.02 -6.62 4.21
CA VAL A 363 -20.21 -6.45 3.00
C VAL A 363 -18.84 -5.85 3.35
N PRO A 364 -17.91 -6.66 3.89
CA PRO A 364 -16.52 -6.22 4.05
C PRO A 364 -15.86 -6.04 2.69
N ALA A 365 -14.96 -5.06 2.57
CA ALA A 365 -14.33 -4.69 1.30
C ALA A 365 -12.95 -4.06 1.51
N THR A 366 -12.13 -4.10 0.46
CA THR A 366 -10.85 -3.37 0.38
C THR A 366 -11.03 -1.88 0.70
N GLY A 367 -10.13 -1.35 1.53
CA GLY A 367 -10.10 0.06 1.94
C GLY A 367 -11.00 0.35 3.14
N THR A 368 -11.21 1.64 3.44
CA THR A 368 -12.05 2.04 4.57
C THR A 368 -13.52 2.11 4.17
N SER A 369 -14.35 1.28 4.80
CA SER A 369 -15.76 1.12 4.50
C SER A 369 -16.68 1.85 5.49
N THR A 370 -17.71 2.51 4.97
CA THR A 370 -18.76 3.15 5.77
C THR A 370 -20.14 2.76 5.28
N ASP A 371 -21.00 2.32 6.20
CA ASP A 371 -22.38 1.97 5.90
C ASP A 371 -23.32 3.17 6.12
N THR A 372 -24.24 3.35 5.18
CA THR A 372 -25.34 4.31 5.29
C THR A 372 -26.68 3.64 4.96
N PRO A 373 -27.81 4.14 5.52
CA PRO A 373 -29.13 3.62 5.15
C PRO A 373 -29.40 3.82 3.65
N GLY A 374 -29.78 2.74 2.95
CA GLY A 374 -30.22 2.78 1.57
C GLY A 374 -31.74 2.93 1.44
N SER A 375 -32.29 2.40 0.36
CA SER A 375 -33.74 2.23 0.22
C SER A 375 -34.29 1.23 1.26
N SER A 376 -35.61 1.13 1.40
CA SER A 376 -36.23 0.28 2.44
C SER A 376 -35.71 -1.17 2.39
N GLY A 377 -35.04 -1.60 3.48
CA GLY A 377 -34.44 -2.93 3.61
C GLY A 377 -33.04 -3.08 3.00
N ARG A 378 -32.41 -1.98 2.59
CA ARG A 378 -31.08 -1.94 1.98
C ARG A 378 -30.11 -1.04 2.74
N THR A 379 -28.84 -1.40 2.64
CA THR A 379 -27.69 -0.68 3.17
C THR A 379 -26.78 -0.33 1.99
N VAL A 380 -26.18 0.86 2.04
CA VAL A 380 -25.17 1.28 1.08
C VAL A 380 -23.83 1.35 1.79
N THR A 381 -22.92 0.44 1.45
CA THR A 381 -21.52 0.45 1.87
C THR A 381 -20.72 1.28 0.87
N THR A 382 -20.04 2.32 1.35
CA THR A 382 -19.06 3.07 0.55
C THR A 382 -17.66 2.75 1.04
N ALA A 383 -16.83 2.17 0.19
CA ALA A 383 -15.43 1.87 0.44
C ALA A 383 -14.53 2.86 -0.31
N ASN A 384 -13.57 3.45 0.41
CA ASN A 384 -12.52 4.28 -0.19
C ASN A 384 -11.17 3.59 0.04
N ALA A 385 -10.53 3.17 -1.03
CA ALA A 385 -9.21 2.54 -0.99
C ALA A 385 -8.23 3.40 -1.79
N SER A 386 -7.11 3.80 -1.17
CA SER A 386 -6.08 4.58 -1.85
C SER A 386 -4.80 3.78 -2.00
N LYS A 387 -4.19 3.87 -3.19
CA LYS A 387 -2.94 3.18 -3.55
C LYS A 387 -2.97 1.66 -3.31
N VAL A 388 -4.08 1.03 -3.69
CA VAL A 388 -4.26 -0.42 -3.70
C VAL A 388 -4.15 -0.96 -5.13
N ARG A 389 -3.80 -2.23 -5.31
CA ARG A 389 -3.59 -2.85 -6.64
C ARG A 389 -4.85 -3.40 -7.26
N ASP A 390 -5.70 -3.94 -6.42
CA ASP A 390 -7.00 -4.44 -6.76
C ASP A 390 -7.98 -4.15 -5.62
N PHE A 391 -9.22 -4.56 -5.83
CA PHE A 391 -10.32 -4.32 -4.91
C PHE A 391 -11.15 -5.59 -4.83
N ALA A 392 -11.35 -6.09 -3.63
CA ALA A 392 -12.20 -7.24 -3.36
C ALA A 392 -13.26 -6.90 -2.31
N TRP A 393 -14.33 -7.69 -2.29
CA TRP A 393 -15.31 -7.66 -1.23
C TRP A 393 -15.93 -9.04 -1.01
N ALA A 394 -16.62 -9.21 0.10
CA ALA A 394 -17.51 -10.34 0.33
C ALA A 394 -18.93 -9.86 0.61
N ALA A 395 -19.91 -10.75 0.53
CA ALA A 395 -21.28 -10.46 0.91
C ALA A 395 -21.95 -11.69 1.51
N GLY A 396 -22.47 -11.58 2.73
CA GLY A 396 -23.06 -12.74 3.40
C GLY A 396 -23.54 -12.44 4.82
N PRO A 397 -24.26 -13.38 5.45
CA PRO A 397 -24.69 -13.27 6.85
C PRO A 397 -23.55 -13.56 7.83
N PHE A 398 -22.42 -12.86 7.69
CA PHE A 398 -21.23 -13.06 8.51
C PHE A 398 -21.47 -12.67 9.97
N SER A 399 -20.73 -13.30 10.88
CA SER A 399 -20.48 -12.75 12.21
C SER A 399 -19.25 -11.85 12.16
N LYS A 400 -19.27 -10.70 12.87
CA LYS A 400 -18.14 -9.75 12.90
C LYS A 400 -17.62 -9.57 14.32
N ILE A 401 -16.30 -9.59 14.49
CA ILE A 401 -15.61 -9.03 15.67
C ILE A 401 -14.54 -8.04 15.21
N SER A 402 -14.25 -7.03 16.04
CA SER A 402 -13.32 -5.96 15.70
C SER A 402 -12.34 -5.71 16.84
N GLY A 403 -11.19 -5.14 16.51
CA GLY A 403 -10.22 -4.65 17.47
C GLY A 403 -9.17 -3.76 16.81
N THR A 404 -8.40 -3.06 17.63
CA THR A 404 -7.29 -2.22 17.15
C THR A 404 -5.96 -2.86 17.53
N SER A 405 -5.00 -2.91 16.60
CA SER A 405 -3.63 -3.36 16.87
C SER A 405 -2.93 -2.41 17.85
N THR A 406 -1.75 -2.79 18.36
CA THR A 406 -1.00 -1.93 19.28
C THR A 406 -0.49 -0.68 18.57
N ALA A 407 -0.19 -0.79 17.27
CA ALA A 407 0.21 0.34 16.43
C ALA A 407 -0.96 1.19 15.90
N GLY A 408 -2.21 0.87 16.25
CA GLY A 408 -3.37 1.68 15.92
C GLY A 408 -4.15 1.27 14.67
N THR A 409 -3.81 0.16 14.01
CA THR A 409 -4.54 -0.33 12.83
C THR A 409 -5.87 -0.95 13.25
N ALA A 410 -6.97 -0.54 12.60
CA ALA A 410 -8.27 -1.18 12.79
C ALA A 410 -8.30 -2.55 12.09
N ILE A 411 -8.71 -3.59 12.82
CA ILE A 411 -8.78 -4.98 12.32
C ILE A 411 -10.20 -5.49 12.53
N ASN A 412 -10.78 -6.08 11.49
CA ASN A 412 -12.07 -6.74 11.56
C ASN A 412 -11.95 -8.20 11.10
N ILE A 413 -12.57 -9.11 11.85
CA ILE A 413 -12.73 -10.51 11.45
C ILE A 413 -14.19 -10.75 11.14
N TYR A 414 -14.47 -11.17 9.91
CA TYR A 414 -15.77 -11.65 9.46
C TYR A 414 -15.69 -13.16 9.35
N SER A 415 -16.68 -13.88 9.86
CA SER A 415 -16.65 -15.34 9.86
C SER A 415 -17.96 -15.91 9.38
N VAL A 416 -17.86 -16.98 8.58
CA VAL A 416 -19.02 -17.78 8.19
C VAL A 416 -19.58 -18.56 9.38
N SER A 417 -20.78 -19.09 9.20
CA SER A 417 -21.41 -19.97 10.18
C SER A 417 -20.54 -21.21 10.46
N GLY A 418 -20.33 -21.52 11.74
CA GLY A 418 -19.58 -22.72 12.17
C GLY A 418 -18.18 -22.42 12.69
N ILE A 419 -17.63 -21.24 12.43
CA ILE A 419 -16.41 -20.75 13.09
C ILE A 419 -16.74 -20.42 14.55
N SER A 420 -15.96 -20.98 15.48
CA SER A 420 -16.18 -20.75 16.91
C SER A 420 -15.74 -19.33 17.32
N SER A 421 -16.33 -18.77 18.37
CA SER A 421 -15.89 -17.47 18.91
C SER A 421 -14.43 -17.47 19.37
N SER A 422 -13.91 -18.62 19.83
CA SER A 422 -12.50 -18.78 20.17
C SER A 422 -11.59 -18.74 18.94
N ASP A 423 -12.01 -19.35 17.82
CA ASP A 423 -11.24 -19.31 16.58
C ASP A 423 -11.24 -17.90 16.00
N ALA A 424 -12.39 -17.23 15.95
CA ALA A 424 -12.48 -15.84 15.53
C ALA A 424 -11.56 -14.93 16.38
N GLN A 425 -11.58 -15.08 17.71
CA GLN A 425 -10.70 -14.33 18.60
C GLN A 425 -9.21 -14.66 18.39
N SER A 426 -8.88 -15.90 18.07
CA SER A 426 -7.53 -16.32 17.70
C SER A 426 -7.07 -15.64 16.40
N MET A 427 -7.94 -15.58 15.38
CA MET A 427 -7.67 -14.87 14.12
C MET A 427 -7.50 -13.37 14.34
N LEU A 428 -8.36 -12.73 15.15
CA LEU A 428 -8.22 -11.31 15.50
C LEU A 428 -6.88 -11.02 16.20
N SER A 429 -6.48 -11.88 17.13
CA SER A 429 -5.21 -11.73 17.87
C SER A 429 -4.01 -11.93 16.95
N THR A 430 -4.11 -12.89 16.03
CA THR A 430 -3.09 -13.16 15.00
C THR A 430 -2.95 -11.97 14.08
N ALA A 431 -4.05 -11.47 13.51
CA ALA A 431 -4.04 -10.35 12.57
C ALA A 431 -3.45 -9.07 13.19
N LYS A 432 -3.85 -8.74 14.43
CA LYS A 432 -3.26 -7.62 15.19
C LYS A 432 -1.75 -7.76 15.39
N SER A 433 -1.28 -8.97 15.68
CA SER A 433 0.15 -9.22 15.91
C SER A 433 0.94 -9.20 14.59
N ALA A 434 0.39 -9.79 13.53
CA ALA A 434 1.01 -9.85 12.21
C ALA A 434 1.17 -8.46 11.59
N VAL A 435 0.13 -7.62 11.62
CA VAL A 435 0.19 -6.26 11.07
C VAL A 435 1.25 -5.42 11.80
N ASP A 436 1.31 -5.48 13.13
CA ASP A 436 2.30 -4.73 13.92
C ASP A 436 3.73 -5.26 13.65
N ALA A 437 3.88 -6.57 13.54
CA ALA A 437 5.17 -7.22 13.27
C ALA A 437 5.72 -6.86 11.89
N HIS A 438 4.89 -6.87 10.85
CA HIS A 438 5.30 -6.50 9.50
C HIS A 438 5.52 -4.99 9.37
N ALA A 439 4.66 -4.18 10.00
CA ALA A 439 4.81 -2.73 10.01
C ALA A 439 6.15 -2.27 10.64
N ALA A 440 6.54 -2.90 11.75
CA ALA A 440 7.82 -2.61 12.40
C ALA A 440 9.03 -2.90 11.51
N ARG A 441 8.91 -3.87 10.59
CA ARG A 441 9.99 -4.29 9.68
C ARG A 441 10.04 -3.44 8.41
N PHE A 442 8.90 -3.21 7.79
CA PHE A 442 8.85 -2.73 6.40
C PHE A 442 8.31 -1.31 6.25
N GLY A 443 7.59 -0.78 7.25
CA GLY A 443 7.00 0.56 7.21
C GLY A 443 5.54 0.53 7.71
N ALA A 444 5.01 1.69 8.13
CA ALA A 444 3.65 1.76 8.68
C ALA A 444 2.59 1.24 7.69
N TYR A 445 1.57 0.56 8.21
CA TYR A 445 0.47 0.03 7.40
C TYR A 445 -0.42 1.19 6.88
N PRO A 446 -0.54 1.42 5.57
CA PRO A 446 -1.10 2.65 5.05
C PRO A 446 -2.58 2.58 4.68
N TYR A 447 -3.20 1.40 4.68
CA TYR A 447 -4.56 1.20 4.16
C TYR A 447 -5.67 1.51 5.19
N GLY A 448 -5.31 1.92 6.40
CA GLY A 448 -6.23 2.38 7.45
C GLY A 448 -6.89 1.23 8.23
N GLU A 449 -7.55 0.31 7.53
CA GLU A 449 -8.13 -0.90 8.11
C GLU A 449 -7.71 -2.18 7.38
N LEU A 450 -7.87 -3.31 8.05
CA LEU A 450 -7.69 -4.65 7.49
C LEU A 450 -8.88 -5.53 7.87
N ASP A 451 -9.57 -6.02 6.85
CA ASP A 451 -10.68 -6.95 6.97
C ASP A 451 -10.20 -8.37 6.63
N ALA A 452 -10.45 -9.35 7.50
CA ALA A 452 -10.20 -10.75 7.22
C ALA A 452 -11.52 -11.53 7.21
N VAL A 453 -11.80 -12.21 6.11
CA VAL A 453 -12.97 -13.09 5.95
C VAL A 453 -12.53 -14.53 6.13
N ILE A 454 -13.06 -15.16 7.17
CA ILE A 454 -12.68 -16.51 7.61
C ILE A 454 -13.78 -17.50 7.24
N ASP A 455 -13.42 -18.44 6.37
CA ASP A 455 -14.27 -19.53 5.90
C ASP A 455 -13.78 -20.90 6.43
N ASN A 456 -14.52 -21.98 6.14
CA ASN A 456 -14.16 -23.35 6.53
C ASN A 456 -14.05 -24.32 5.34
N ASN A 457 -14.31 -23.85 4.12
CA ASN A 457 -14.46 -24.66 2.91
C ASN A 457 -13.61 -24.18 1.72
N TYR A 458 -12.81 -23.12 1.85
CA TYR A 458 -11.85 -22.75 0.80
C TYR A 458 -10.97 -23.94 0.42
N TRP A 459 -10.82 -24.15 -0.89
CA TRP A 459 -9.89 -25.15 -1.42
C TRP A 459 -8.45 -24.61 -1.51
N PHE A 460 -8.29 -23.29 -1.41
CA PHE A 460 -7.03 -22.56 -1.43
C PHE A 460 -6.58 -22.18 0.00
N GLY A 461 -5.31 -21.78 0.15
CA GLY A 461 -4.69 -21.48 1.44
C GLY A 461 -5.14 -20.14 2.04
N GLY A 462 -5.12 -19.09 1.22
CA GLY A 462 -5.56 -17.73 1.53
C GLY A 462 -5.53 -16.88 0.26
N MET A 463 -5.97 -15.62 0.35
CA MET A 463 -5.91 -14.64 -0.73
C MET A 463 -5.77 -13.23 -0.15
N GLU A 464 -4.96 -12.40 -0.79
CA GLU A 464 -4.19 -11.33 -0.15
C GLU A 464 -4.51 -9.91 -0.60
N TYR A 465 -5.75 -9.64 -1.02
CA TYR A 465 -6.13 -8.31 -1.51
C TYR A 465 -5.74 -7.18 -0.52
N PRO A 466 -5.31 -5.99 -1.00
CA PRO A 466 -4.93 -4.91 -0.10
C PRO A 466 -6.10 -4.49 0.80
N GLY A 467 -5.85 -4.45 2.11
CA GLY A 467 -6.88 -4.17 3.12
C GLY A 467 -7.92 -5.26 3.34
N PHE A 468 -7.86 -6.38 2.62
CA PHE A 468 -8.89 -7.40 2.63
C PHE A 468 -8.30 -8.79 2.36
N VAL A 469 -8.35 -9.71 3.32
CA VAL A 469 -7.82 -11.07 3.14
C VAL A 469 -8.91 -12.12 3.26
N LEU A 470 -8.82 -13.17 2.45
CA LEU A 470 -9.62 -14.39 2.58
C LEU A 470 -8.72 -15.47 3.19
N ASP A 471 -9.21 -16.18 4.22
CA ASP A 471 -8.42 -17.25 4.84
C ASP A 471 -9.31 -18.31 5.52
N LEU A 472 -8.70 -19.43 5.86
CA LEU A 472 -9.21 -20.42 6.80
C LEU A 472 -8.76 -20.08 8.24
N VAL A 473 -9.18 -20.89 9.21
CA VAL A 473 -8.67 -20.77 10.59
C VAL A 473 -7.23 -21.29 10.65
N SER A 474 -6.27 -20.42 10.38
CA SER A 474 -4.85 -20.73 10.39
C SER A 474 -4.02 -19.52 10.83
N THR A 475 -3.27 -19.65 11.92
CA THR A 475 -2.45 -18.53 12.39
C THR A 475 -1.24 -18.27 11.50
N THR A 476 -0.76 -19.30 10.80
CA THR A 476 0.39 -19.18 9.89
C THR A 476 -0.03 -18.62 8.54
N ALA A 477 -1.14 -19.10 7.96
CA ALA A 477 -1.65 -18.56 6.70
C ALA A 477 -2.07 -17.10 6.88
N LEU A 478 -2.79 -16.77 7.96
CA LEU A 478 -3.21 -15.38 8.18
C LEU A 478 -2.03 -14.43 8.37
N THR A 479 -0.93 -14.90 8.97
CA THR A 479 0.30 -14.11 9.06
C THR A 479 0.95 -13.90 7.69
N HIS A 480 0.83 -14.88 6.79
CA HIS A 480 1.27 -14.84 5.38
C HIS A 480 0.40 -13.89 4.57
N GLU A 481 -0.92 -14.04 4.58
CA GLU A 481 -1.84 -13.15 3.86
C GLU A 481 -1.70 -11.68 4.30
N ILE A 482 -1.37 -11.44 5.57
CA ILE A 482 -1.09 -10.09 6.06
C ILE A 482 0.33 -9.61 5.69
N GLY A 483 1.27 -10.52 5.44
CA GLY A 483 2.59 -10.19 4.90
C GLY A 483 2.52 -9.62 3.48
N HIS A 484 1.59 -10.14 2.68
CA HIS A 484 1.28 -9.63 1.34
C HIS A 484 0.72 -8.20 1.32
N GLN A 485 0.38 -7.64 2.48
CA GLN A 485 0.05 -6.21 2.54
C GLN A 485 1.27 -5.33 2.24
N TRP A 486 2.48 -5.82 2.48
CA TRP A 486 3.74 -5.13 2.14
C TRP A 486 4.37 -5.61 0.85
N TRP A 487 4.46 -6.91 0.63
CA TRP A 487 4.96 -7.54 -0.60
C TRP A 487 3.76 -7.91 -1.47
N TYR A 488 3.74 -7.63 -2.77
CA TYR A 488 2.50 -7.44 -3.55
C TYR A 488 1.78 -6.13 -3.22
N GLY A 489 1.07 -6.00 -2.10
CA GLY A 489 0.15 -4.86 -1.86
C GLY A 489 0.81 -3.48 -2.01
N ILE A 490 1.76 -3.17 -1.13
CA ILE A 490 2.50 -1.90 -1.16
C ILE A 490 3.66 -1.95 -2.16
N VAL A 491 4.57 -2.91 -2.00
CA VAL A 491 5.69 -3.18 -2.90
C VAL A 491 5.26 -4.27 -3.85
N GLY A 492 4.64 -3.88 -4.96
CA GLY A 492 4.14 -4.86 -5.90
C GLY A 492 5.16 -5.29 -6.90
N ASP A 493 4.74 -6.21 -7.73
CA ASP A 493 5.53 -6.85 -8.76
C ASP A 493 4.59 -7.26 -9.90
N ASP A 494 5.16 -7.97 -10.86
CA ASP A 494 4.40 -8.67 -11.89
C ASP A 494 4.35 -10.14 -11.45
N GLU A 495 3.30 -10.53 -10.74
CA GLU A 495 3.19 -11.84 -10.09
C GLU A 495 3.24 -12.98 -11.11
N TYR A 496 2.80 -12.72 -12.35
CA TYR A 496 2.90 -13.71 -13.41
C TYR A 496 4.36 -13.94 -13.81
N ASN A 497 5.13 -12.87 -14.06
CA ASN A 497 6.50 -13.00 -14.54
C ASN A 497 7.54 -13.18 -13.43
N ASN A 498 7.28 -12.71 -12.22
CA ASN A 498 8.18 -12.74 -11.07
C ASN A 498 7.48 -13.17 -9.77
N PRO A 499 6.74 -14.31 -9.74
CA PRO A 499 5.93 -14.71 -8.58
C PRO A 499 6.72 -14.84 -7.26
N TRP A 500 8.04 -15.00 -7.34
CA TRP A 500 8.88 -15.09 -6.16
C TRP A 500 9.03 -13.76 -5.40
N LEU A 501 8.90 -12.61 -6.06
CA LEU A 501 9.03 -11.30 -5.39
C LEU A 501 7.88 -11.06 -4.43
N ASP A 502 6.75 -11.65 -4.74
CA ASP A 502 5.61 -11.73 -3.87
C ASP A 502 5.79 -12.87 -2.84
N GLU A 503 5.69 -14.12 -3.30
CA GLU A 503 5.52 -15.25 -2.40
C GLU A 503 6.73 -15.59 -1.53
N ALA A 504 7.94 -15.47 -2.07
CA ALA A 504 9.14 -15.75 -1.29
C ALA A 504 9.36 -14.70 -0.19
N PHE A 505 9.07 -13.44 -0.50
CA PHE A 505 9.22 -12.33 0.44
C PHE A 505 8.18 -12.41 1.53
N THR A 506 6.94 -12.73 1.18
CA THR A 506 5.87 -12.96 2.15
C THR A 506 6.16 -14.16 3.05
N ASP A 507 6.56 -15.31 2.51
CA ASP A 507 6.86 -16.50 3.31
C ASP A 507 8.08 -16.27 4.23
N TYR A 508 9.08 -15.50 3.76
CA TYR A 508 10.19 -15.04 4.60
C TYR A 508 9.74 -14.07 5.71
N ALA A 509 8.86 -13.11 5.40
CA ALA A 509 8.26 -12.20 6.37
C ALA A 509 7.46 -12.97 7.44
N THR A 510 6.69 -13.98 7.03
CA THR A 510 5.96 -14.89 7.90
C THR A 510 6.89 -15.60 8.87
N ASP A 511 8.00 -16.16 8.37
CA ASP A 511 9.02 -16.77 9.22
C ASP A 511 9.56 -15.79 10.26
N LEU A 512 9.86 -14.55 9.86
CA LEU A 512 10.34 -13.52 10.78
C LEU A 512 9.30 -13.14 11.84
N ALA A 513 8.04 -12.96 11.46
CA ALA A 513 6.94 -12.64 12.37
C ALA A 513 6.72 -13.75 13.41
N LEU A 514 6.90 -15.01 13.01
CA LEU A 514 6.79 -16.19 13.86
C LEU A 514 8.10 -16.54 14.61
N GLY A 515 9.16 -15.73 14.48
CA GLY A 515 10.44 -15.94 15.17
C GLY A 515 11.25 -17.14 14.65
N LYS A 516 11.01 -17.59 13.42
CA LYS A 516 11.73 -18.70 12.79
C LYS A 516 13.03 -18.22 12.15
N ALA A 517 14.13 -18.92 12.44
CA ALA A 517 15.46 -18.57 11.94
C ALA A 517 15.82 -19.20 10.57
N GLY A 518 14.91 -19.97 9.97
CA GLY A 518 15.12 -20.64 8.69
C GLY A 518 16.20 -21.74 8.70
N THR A 519 16.65 -22.22 9.87
CA THR A 519 17.77 -23.17 10.00
C THR A 519 17.54 -24.51 9.28
N SER A 520 16.30 -24.96 9.21
CA SER A 520 15.90 -26.24 8.58
C SER A 520 15.18 -26.07 7.25
N CYS A 521 15.14 -24.85 6.70
CA CYS A 521 14.30 -24.56 5.54
C CYS A 521 14.70 -25.40 4.31
N TRP A 522 16.00 -25.73 4.19
CA TRP A 522 16.55 -26.54 3.09
C TRP A 522 16.17 -28.02 3.16
N ASN A 523 15.69 -28.53 4.30
CA ASN A 523 15.45 -29.97 4.50
C ASN A 523 14.30 -30.52 3.65
N SER A 524 13.39 -29.65 3.21
CA SER A 524 12.18 -30.04 2.47
C SER A 524 12.22 -29.65 1.00
N VAL A 525 13.34 -29.14 0.49
CA VAL A 525 13.43 -28.65 -0.89
C VAL A 525 14.57 -29.31 -1.65
N SER A 526 14.28 -29.72 -2.89
CA SER A 526 15.26 -30.28 -3.82
C SER A 526 14.92 -29.83 -5.25
N TRP A 527 15.93 -29.44 -6.03
CA TRP A 527 15.75 -29.13 -7.45
C TRP A 527 15.43 -30.39 -8.25
N ALA A 528 14.32 -30.40 -8.97
CA ALA A 528 13.92 -31.54 -9.81
C ALA A 528 14.61 -31.53 -11.18
N SER A 529 15.07 -30.36 -11.64
CA SER A 529 15.80 -30.22 -12.91
C SER A 529 16.77 -29.04 -12.87
N SER A 530 17.65 -28.91 -13.87
CA SER A 530 18.48 -27.72 -14.07
C SER A 530 17.71 -26.53 -14.66
N ALA A 531 16.47 -26.75 -15.13
CA ALA A 531 15.61 -25.72 -15.70
C ALA A 531 14.84 -24.94 -14.62
N GLU A 532 14.59 -25.56 -13.46
CA GLU A 532 13.93 -24.89 -12.33
C GLU A 532 14.80 -23.74 -11.79
N LYS A 533 14.19 -22.57 -11.66
CA LYS A 533 14.74 -21.33 -11.12
C LYS A 533 13.70 -20.68 -10.24
N ILE A 534 14.12 -19.98 -9.19
CA ILE A 534 13.19 -19.21 -8.35
C ILE A 534 12.44 -18.18 -9.21
N THR A 535 13.10 -17.63 -10.23
CA THR A 535 12.60 -16.57 -11.11
C THR A 535 11.83 -17.06 -12.34
N ASN A 536 11.41 -18.33 -12.38
CA ASN A 536 10.53 -18.79 -13.45
C ASN A 536 9.14 -18.16 -13.32
N SER A 537 8.53 -17.80 -14.46
CA SER A 537 7.18 -17.25 -14.54
C SER A 537 6.10 -18.31 -14.33
N MET A 538 4.86 -17.87 -14.13
CA MET A 538 3.69 -18.74 -14.01
C MET A 538 3.43 -19.57 -15.26
N ALA A 539 3.82 -19.13 -16.46
CA ALA A 539 3.80 -19.97 -17.67
C ALA A 539 4.61 -21.27 -17.49
N TYR A 540 5.76 -21.20 -16.82
CA TYR A 540 6.57 -22.37 -16.51
C TYR A 540 5.92 -23.19 -15.41
N TRP A 541 5.41 -22.54 -14.36
CA TRP A 541 4.83 -23.23 -13.21
C TRP A 541 3.50 -23.89 -13.53
N ASP A 542 2.68 -23.38 -14.45
CA ASP A 542 1.50 -24.07 -14.95
C ASP A 542 1.85 -25.41 -15.60
N ALA A 543 2.95 -25.45 -16.35
CA ALA A 543 3.45 -26.68 -16.94
C ALA A 543 4.11 -27.63 -15.90
N HIS A 544 4.40 -27.14 -14.69
CA HIS A 544 5.11 -27.86 -13.63
C HIS A 544 4.47 -27.65 -12.25
N SER A 545 3.14 -27.62 -12.18
CA SER A 545 2.36 -27.10 -11.04
C SER A 545 2.76 -27.65 -9.68
N SER A 546 2.99 -28.97 -9.61
CA SER A 546 3.45 -29.68 -8.40
C SER A 546 4.76 -29.17 -7.78
N ARG A 547 5.51 -28.33 -8.51
CA ARG A 547 6.82 -27.79 -8.10
C ARG A 547 6.75 -26.33 -7.64
N TYR A 548 5.70 -25.59 -7.98
CA TYR A 548 5.56 -24.16 -7.68
C TYR A 548 5.80 -23.83 -6.22
N SER A 549 4.98 -24.39 -5.32
CA SER A 549 5.12 -24.14 -3.87
C SER A 549 6.51 -24.53 -3.34
N THR A 550 7.09 -25.64 -3.81
CA THR A 550 8.44 -26.05 -3.36
C THR A 550 9.51 -25.03 -3.77
N VAL A 551 9.42 -24.48 -4.97
CA VAL A 551 10.46 -23.61 -5.52
C VAL A 551 10.21 -22.15 -5.15
N VAL A 552 9.05 -21.60 -5.46
CA VAL A 552 8.77 -20.18 -5.28
C VAL A 552 8.74 -19.81 -3.80
N TYR A 553 8.03 -20.57 -2.98
CA TYR A 553 7.94 -20.33 -1.53
C TYR A 553 9.15 -20.93 -0.81
N GLY A 554 9.33 -22.26 -0.95
CA GLY A 554 10.33 -23.02 -0.21
C GLY A 554 11.77 -22.59 -0.50
N TYR A 555 12.23 -22.72 -1.77
CA TYR A 555 13.55 -22.25 -2.18
C TYR A 555 13.69 -20.74 -2.02
N GLY A 556 12.64 -19.98 -2.37
CA GLY A 556 12.59 -18.52 -2.25
C GLY A 556 12.92 -18.02 -0.83
N LYS A 557 12.12 -18.39 0.17
CA LYS A 557 12.37 -17.95 1.57
C LYS A 557 13.72 -18.42 2.08
N CYS A 558 14.15 -19.61 1.66
CA CYS A 558 15.45 -20.15 2.05
C CYS A 558 16.61 -19.31 1.52
N ALA A 559 16.53 -18.88 0.27
CA ALA A 559 17.49 -17.98 -0.31
C ALA A 559 17.53 -16.65 0.47
N LEU A 560 16.38 -16.08 0.85
CA LEU A 560 16.35 -14.85 1.67
C LEU A 560 16.96 -15.04 3.07
N HIS A 561 16.73 -16.20 3.71
CA HIS A 561 17.41 -16.56 4.96
C HIS A 561 18.93 -16.73 4.78
N ASP A 562 19.39 -17.31 3.66
CA ASP A 562 20.83 -17.40 3.35
C ASP A 562 21.44 -16.03 3.05
N LEU A 563 20.73 -15.16 2.34
CA LEU A 563 21.15 -13.78 2.11
C LEU A 563 21.35 -13.06 3.45
N ARG A 564 20.36 -13.16 4.35
CA ARG A 564 20.45 -12.63 5.72
C ARG A 564 21.69 -13.15 6.46
N ARG A 565 21.97 -14.46 6.38
CA ARG A 565 23.17 -15.05 7.01
C ARG A 565 24.47 -14.53 6.40
N LEU A 566 24.49 -14.31 5.08
CA LEU A 566 25.65 -13.84 4.34
C LEU A 566 25.98 -12.36 4.62
N ILE A 567 24.96 -11.49 4.65
CA ILE A 567 25.15 -10.03 4.82
C ILE A 567 25.00 -9.56 6.27
N GLY A 568 24.42 -10.40 7.13
CA GLY A 568 24.17 -10.11 8.54
C GLY A 568 22.80 -9.47 8.81
N ASP A 569 22.28 -9.70 10.01
CA ASP A 569 20.93 -9.27 10.44
C ASP A 569 20.70 -7.76 10.26
N THR A 570 21.66 -6.94 10.71
CA THR A 570 21.55 -5.47 10.62
C THR A 570 21.46 -4.99 9.16
N ALA A 571 22.28 -5.56 8.27
CA ALA A 571 22.26 -5.20 6.86
C ALA A 571 20.97 -5.68 6.18
N MET A 572 20.48 -6.88 6.50
CA MET A 572 19.22 -7.40 5.96
C MET A 572 18.01 -6.60 6.42
N THR A 573 17.92 -6.26 7.71
CA THR A 573 16.83 -5.41 8.23
C THR A 573 16.82 -4.05 7.56
N LYS A 574 18.00 -3.42 7.39
CA LYS A 574 18.12 -2.16 6.68
C LYS A 574 17.73 -2.31 5.20
N LEU A 575 18.23 -3.34 4.54
CA LEU A 575 17.92 -3.65 3.14
C LEU A 575 16.42 -3.73 2.90
N LEU A 576 15.70 -4.58 3.64
CA LEU A 576 14.26 -4.77 3.39
C LEU A 576 13.45 -3.50 3.67
N LYS A 577 13.82 -2.75 4.72
CA LYS A 577 13.15 -1.49 5.05
C LYS A 577 13.38 -0.43 3.98
N ASP A 578 14.62 -0.26 3.54
CA ASP A 578 14.97 0.71 2.49
C ASP A 578 14.36 0.29 1.15
N TYR A 579 14.37 -1.01 0.84
CA TYR A 579 13.81 -1.57 -0.39
C TYR A 579 12.30 -1.36 -0.46
N ALA A 580 11.59 -1.63 0.64
CA ALA A 580 10.16 -1.36 0.73
C ALA A 580 9.88 0.15 0.58
N THR A 581 10.67 0.98 1.25
CA THR A 581 10.55 2.44 1.16
C THR A 581 10.77 2.95 -0.28
N SER A 582 11.76 2.44 -1.00
CA SER A 582 12.08 2.92 -2.35
C SER A 582 11.08 2.46 -3.42
N HIS A 583 10.35 1.38 -3.15
CA HIS A 583 9.34 0.82 -4.06
C HIS A 583 7.92 0.98 -3.51
N TRP A 584 7.72 1.89 -2.56
CA TRP A 584 6.42 2.10 -1.94
C TRP A 584 5.38 2.53 -2.99
N TYR A 585 4.35 1.70 -3.21
CA TYR A 585 3.36 1.79 -4.31
C TYR A 585 3.92 1.67 -5.73
N GLY A 586 5.21 1.36 -5.87
CA GLY A 586 5.88 1.09 -7.14
C GLY A 586 5.76 -0.37 -7.56
N VAL A 587 6.51 -0.75 -8.58
CA VAL A 587 6.62 -2.14 -9.04
C VAL A 587 8.08 -2.54 -8.96
N SER A 588 8.37 -3.50 -8.08
CA SER A 588 9.63 -4.17 -7.84
C SER A 588 9.96 -5.13 -8.98
N THR A 589 11.25 -5.22 -9.30
CA THR A 589 11.79 -6.21 -10.22
C THR A 589 12.94 -6.99 -9.59
N THR A 590 13.19 -8.19 -10.10
CA THR A 590 14.32 -9.03 -9.64
C THR A 590 15.65 -8.28 -9.74
N ALA A 591 15.86 -7.52 -10.81
CA ALA A 591 17.07 -6.73 -11.02
C ALA A 591 17.25 -5.61 -9.97
N GLU A 592 16.15 -4.91 -9.62
CA GLU A 592 16.15 -3.86 -8.60
C GLU A 592 16.44 -4.41 -7.20
N PHE A 593 15.85 -5.56 -6.85
CA PHE A 593 16.16 -6.22 -5.58
C PHE A 593 17.63 -6.64 -5.50
N LYS A 594 18.17 -7.25 -6.57
CA LYS A 594 19.59 -7.64 -6.62
C LYS A 594 20.51 -6.43 -6.47
N ALA A 595 20.19 -5.31 -7.11
CA ALA A 595 20.92 -4.07 -6.99
C ALA A 595 20.86 -3.49 -5.56
N ALA A 596 19.68 -3.47 -4.94
CA ALA A 596 19.49 -3.02 -3.56
C ALA A 596 20.26 -3.90 -2.56
N ALA A 597 20.18 -5.22 -2.73
CA ALA A 597 20.90 -6.18 -1.90
C ALA A 597 22.42 -6.00 -2.04
N GLN A 598 22.94 -5.78 -3.25
CA GLN A 598 24.35 -5.49 -3.45
C GLN A 598 24.76 -4.15 -2.83
N ALA A 599 23.91 -3.13 -2.86
CA ALA A 599 24.19 -1.84 -2.22
C ALA A 599 24.22 -1.92 -0.68
N ALA A 600 23.56 -2.91 -0.09
CA ALA A 600 23.52 -3.12 1.36
C ALA A 600 24.79 -3.77 1.93
N THR A 601 25.71 -4.26 1.10
CA THR A 601 26.91 -4.97 1.55
C THR A 601 28.12 -4.77 0.63
N THR A 602 29.34 -4.91 1.17
CA THR A 602 30.56 -4.97 0.36
C THR A 602 30.88 -6.37 -0.16
N THR A 603 30.15 -7.39 0.30
CA THR A 603 30.27 -8.77 -0.19
C THR A 603 29.73 -8.83 -1.62
N ASP A 604 30.51 -9.38 -2.55
CA ASP A 604 30.04 -9.63 -3.92
C ASP A 604 28.97 -10.73 -3.92
N LEU A 605 27.75 -10.37 -4.34
CA LEU A 605 26.60 -11.28 -4.36
C LEU A 605 26.46 -12.04 -5.68
N THR A 606 27.37 -11.86 -6.65
CA THR A 606 27.28 -12.50 -7.97
C THR A 606 27.14 -14.02 -7.88
N SER A 607 27.98 -14.67 -7.07
CA SER A 607 27.91 -16.13 -6.88
C SER A 607 26.67 -16.57 -6.08
N PHE A 608 26.18 -15.70 -5.19
CA PHE A 608 24.97 -15.97 -4.40
C PHE A 608 23.76 -16.12 -5.33
N TRP A 609 23.53 -15.16 -6.23
CA TRP A 609 22.41 -15.20 -7.17
C TRP A 609 22.43 -16.45 -8.07
N SER A 610 23.61 -16.79 -8.59
CA SER A 610 23.79 -18.00 -9.41
C SER A 610 23.53 -19.29 -8.61
N THR A 611 24.00 -19.36 -7.35
CA THR A 611 23.80 -20.54 -6.49
C THR A 611 22.32 -20.79 -6.20
N HIS A 612 21.57 -19.72 -5.95
CA HIS A 612 20.13 -19.81 -5.66
C HIS A 612 19.25 -19.76 -6.92
N ARG A 613 19.84 -19.70 -8.12
CA ARG A 613 19.12 -19.63 -9.40
C ARG A 613 18.14 -18.45 -9.48
N ILE A 614 18.60 -17.29 -8.99
CA ILE A 614 17.90 -16.02 -9.07
C ILE A 614 18.49 -15.25 -10.25
N ASP A 615 18.01 -15.61 -11.43
CA ASP A 615 18.43 -15.03 -12.71
C ASP A 615 17.56 -13.82 -13.07
N GLY A 616 18.14 -12.89 -13.83
CA GLY A 616 17.64 -11.52 -14.02
C GLY A 616 18.64 -10.54 -13.44
#